data_AF-A0A6V7P2C1-F1
#
_entry.id   AF-A0A6V7P2C1-F1
#
_cell.length_a   1.000
_cell.length_b   1.000
_cell.length_c   1.000
_cell.angle_alpha   90.00
_cell.angle_beta   90.00
_cell.angle_gamma   90.00
#
_symmetry.space_group_name_H-M   'P 1'
#
loop_
_entity.id
_entity.type
_entity.pdbx_description
1 polymer ?
#
loop_
_entity_poly.entity_id
_entity_poly.type
_entity_poly.pdbx_seq_one_letter_code
_entity_poly.pdbx_strand_id
1 'polypeptide(L)'
;MEQKVKELKAEVKKKLHSTTDLHEGMSLIDSIQHLGIDYHFEEEIDEALDRLYNSELECFDLHEVALRFRLLRQHGFRVSADEFTKFKDDKGNFTETLRNDPRGLLSLYNAAYLGTRGENILEEAISFARIHLESIANNLKPPLANQVSRALMTPLPRSMKRLEARYYISDYEMEDERDDTIFELAKLDFNLLQSLHYEELKSISIWWNDFDLKNKLCYVRDRIVELYFWILGVYFEPHHSRARMITTKVIALTCILDDTYDVYATLEECDVLTDAIQRWWDTKLVDQLPTYLRDYFLKLISAFKEFEDELASEDKYRVSYLKEMYKEVARAYLKETEWYAQDYVPTFEEHLQVSMVSTAYPMLLCASFVGMDNVATRAAFEWVTSIPEAVKASALLCRLMDDITSSEKSWMEQKVEELKEEVKKKLRSITDLHESMNLIDAIQHLGIDYHFTKEIDEALDHLNNAELKSFDLHEVALRFRLLRQHGFGVTADEFNKFKDDKGNFAETLSNDPKGLLSLYNAAYLGTHGEKILEEAISFSRIHLESIANDLKPPLANEVSRALVTPLPRRLKRLEARYYISDYEMEDKRDDTIFELAN
;
A
#
# COMPACT_ATOMS: atom_id res chain seq x y z
N MET A 1 -4.46 -10.23 30.73
CA MET A 1 -4.06 -10.60 29.36
C MET A 1 -2.83 -11.49 29.38
N GLU A 2 -1.69 -11.00 29.89
CA GLU A 2 -0.42 -11.77 29.92
C GLU A 2 -0.50 -13.15 30.59
N GLN A 3 -1.19 -13.26 31.73
CA GLN A 3 -1.37 -14.55 32.43
C GLN A 3 -2.10 -15.58 31.56
N LYS A 4 -3.18 -15.17 30.90
CA LYS A 4 -3.97 -16.01 29.99
C LYS A 4 -3.14 -16.43 28.77
N VAL A 5 -2.31 -15.52 28.23
CA VAL A 5 -1.36 -15.85 27.15
C VAL A 5 -0.37 -16.93 27.58
N LYS A 6 0.18 -16.87 28.81
CA LYS A 6 1.07 -17.92 29.32
C LYS A 6 0.39 -19.28 29.42
N GLU A 7 -0.86 -19.30 29.89
CA GLU A 7 -1.67 -20.52 29.98
C GLU A 7 -1.92 -21.13 28.59
N LEU A 8 -2.38 -20.32 27.64
CA LEU A 8 -2.64 -20.77 26.27
C LEU A 8 -1.35 -21.25 25.58
N LYS A 9 -0.21 -20.58 25.78
CA LYS A 9 1.09 -21.05 25.25
C LYS A 9 1.43 -22.45 25.76
N ALA A 10 1.24 -22.73 27.05
CA ALA A 10 1.50 -24.05 27.60
C ALA A 10 0.59 -25.12 26.99
N GLU A 11 -0.68 -24.79 26.71
CA GLU A 11 -1.62 -25.69 26.04
C GLU A 11 -1.22 -25.96 24.58
N VAL A 12 -0.86 -24.93 23.81
CA VAL A 12 -0.42 -25.08 22.41
C VAL A 12 0.89 -25.86 22.35
N LYS A 13 1.86 -25.58 23.24
CA LYS A 13 3.10 -26.35 23.36
C LYS A 13 2.79 -27.83 23.61
N LYS A 14 1.87 -28.15 24.53
CA LYS A 14 1.45 -29.54 24.78
C LYS A 14 0.81 -30.18 23.55
N LYS A 15 -0.02 -29.45 22.79
CA LYS A 15 -0.63 -29.94 21.54
C LYS A 15 0.45 -30.33 20.54
N LEU A 16 1.40 -29.43 20.24
CA LEU A 16 2.53 -29.68 19.32
C LEU A 16 3.32 -30.95 19.67
N HIS A 17 3.61 -31.16 20.96
CA HIS A 17 4.30 -32.38 21.42
C HIS A 17 3.46 -33.65 21.28
N SER A 18 2.14 -33.55 21.48
CA SER A 18 1.24 -34.71 21.43
C SER A 18 0.86 -35.13 20.01
N THR A 19 0.97 -34.22 19.05
CA THR A 19 0.65 -34.49 17.64
C THR A 19 1.70 -35.43 17.03
N THR A 20 1.25 -36.61 16.64
CA THR A 20 2.07 -37.65 15.99
C THR A 20 1.66 -37.90 14.55
N ASP A 21 0.43 -37.52 14.18
CA ASP A 21 -0.02 -37.53 12.79
C ASP A 21 0.65 -36.38 12.02
N LEU A 22 1.16 -36.70 10.83
CA LEU A 22 1.91 -35.75 10.01
C LEU A 22 1.01 -34.69 9.37
N HIS A 23 -0.23 -35.04 9.02
CA HIS A 23 -1.18 -34.12 8.39
C HIS A 23 -1.67 -33.08 9.40
N GLU A 24 -2.09 -33.55 10.58
CA GLU A 24 -2.45 -32.69 11.71
C GLU A 24 -1.27 -31.81 12.13
N GLY A 25 -0.06 -32.37 12.17
CA GLY A 25 1.16 -31.64 12.50
C GLY A 25 1.48 -30.51 11.52
N MET A 26 1.41 -30.78 10.21
CA MET A 26 1.61 -29.77 9.18
C MET A 26 0.56 -28.66 9.26
N SER A 27 -0.72 -29.02 9.37
CA SER A 27 -1.81 -28.04 9.47
C SER A 27 -1.66 -27.16 10.72
N LEU A 28 -1.27 -27.75 11.84
CA LEU A 28 -1.05 -27.05 13.10
C LEU A 28 0.11 -26.03 12.99
N ILE A 29 1.25 -26.45 12.45
CA ILE A 29 2.40 -25.57 12.22
C ILE A 29 2.03 -24.44 11.26
N ASP A 30 1.31 -24.77 10.19
CA ASP A 30 0.90 -23.79 9.18
C ASP A 30 0.01 -22.71 9.77
N SER A 31 -1.02 -23.10 10.53
CA SER A 31 -1.89 -22.14 11.23
C SER A 31 -1.09 -21.27 12.22
N ILE A 32 -0.16 -21.86 12.98
CA ILE A 32 0.68 -21.13 13.94
C ILE A 32 1.56 -20.07 13.24
N GLN A 33 2.17 -20.41 12.11
CA GLN A 33 2.98 -19.49 11.31
C GLN A 33 2.15 -18.40 10.66
N HIS A 34 1.02 -18.76 10.04
CA HIS A 34 0.11 -17.79 9.44
C HIS A 34 -0.49 -16.82 10.47
N LEU A 35 -0.75 -17.28 11.70
CA LEU A 35 -1.21 -16.44 12.81
C LEU A 35 -0.10 -15.58 13.42
N GLY A 36 1.16 -15.77 13.02
CA GLY A 36 2.31 -14.99 13.46
C GLY A 36 2.65 -15.20 14.94
N ILE A 37 2.46 -16.42 15.46
CA ILE A 37 2.76 -16.80 16.84
C ILE A 37 3.80 -17.94 16.93
N ASP A 38 4.42 -18.28 15.81
CA ASP A 38 5.46 -19.30 15.64
C ASP A 38 6.69 -19.06 16.51
N TYR A 39 7.08 -17.80 16.71
CA TYR A 39 8.22 -17.42 17.54
C TYR A 39 8.10 -17.81 19.03
N HIS A 40 6.93 -18.26 19.50
CA HIS A 40 6.77 -18.82 20.85
C HIS A 40 7.10 -20.32 20.93
N PHE A 41 7.22 -20.98 19.77
CA PHE A 41 7.24 -22.43 19.64
C PHE A 41 8.37 -22.92 18.71
N GLU A 42 9.45 -22.16 18.59
CA GLU A 42 10.55 -22.45 17.64
C GLU A 42 11.11 -23.87 17.84
N GLU A 43 11.42 -24.25 19.08
CA GLU A 43 11.92 -25.60 19.42
C GLU A 43 10.94 -26.70 19.00
N GLU A 44 9.64 -26.55 19.29
CA GLU A 44 8.63 -27.55 18.94
C GLU A 44 8.40 -27.66 17.43
N ILE A 45 8.45 -26.53 16.73
CA ILE A 45 8.31 -26.49 15.28
C ILE A 45 9.51 -27.17 14.63
N ASP A 46 10.74 -26.87 15.07
CA ASP A 46 11.96 -27.49 14.55
C ASP A 46 11.92 -29.02 14.72
N GLU A 47 11.57 -29.51 15.91
CA GLU A 47 11.43 -30.95 16.18
C GLU A 47 10.34 -31.61 15.31
N ALA A 48 9.25 -30.91 15.03
CA ALA A 48 8.18 -31.41 14.18
C ALA A 48 8.59 -31.44 12.69
N LEU A 49 9.31 -30.42 12.23
CA LEU A 49 9.82 -30.34 10.86
C LEU A 49 10.92 -31.38 10.61
N ASP A 50 11.78 -31.65 11.58
CA ASP A 50 12.76 -32.75 11.51
C ASP A 50 12.07 -34.11 11.32
N ARG A 51 10.99 -34.37 12.08
CA ARG A 51 10.19 -35.59 11.90
C ARG A 51 9.55 -35.64 10.51
N LEU A 52 9.00 -34.52 10.04
CA LEU A 52 8.36 -34.41 8.72
C LEU A 52 9.36 -34.62 7.57
N TYR A 53 10.58 -34.08 7.69
CA TYR A 53 11.64 -34.21 6.70
C TYR A 53 12.02 -35.68 6.48
N ASN A 54 12.06 -36.47 7.56
CA ASN A 54 12.46 -37.87 7.55
C ASN A 54 11.32 -38.88 7.25
N SER A 55 10.10 -38.40 6.93
CA SER A 55 8.93 -39.23 6.67
C SER A 55 8.75 -39.64 5.19
N GLU A 56 8.04 -40.75 4.93
CA GLU A 56 7.73 -41.24 3.57
C GLU A 56 6.48 -40.56 2.96
N LEU A 57 6.49 -40.36 1.64
CA LEU A 57 5.57 -39.47 0.88
C LEU A 57 4.34 -40.16 0.24
N GLU A 58 4.14 -41.47 0.46
CA GLU A 58 3.35 -42.31 -0.47
C GLU A 58 1.84 -41.99 -0.54
N CYS A 59 1.28 -41.17 0.36
CA CYS A 59 -0.15 -40.89 0.42
C CYS A 59 -0.55 -39.41 0.28
N PHE A 60 0.38 -38.49 0.01
CA PHE A 60 0.06 -37.05 0.03
C PHE A 60 -0.59 -36.53 -1.26
N ASP A 61 -1.66 -35.75 -1.10
CA ASP A 61 -2.32 -34.99 -2.18
C ASP A 61 -1.50 -33.74 -2.59
N LEU A 62 -2.05 -32.92 -3.51
CA LEU A 62 -1.36 -31.71 -3.98
C LEU A 62 -1.14 -30.69 -2.85
N HIS A 63 -2.18 -30.45 -2.04
CA HIS A 63 -2.11 -29.52 -0.91
C HIS A 63 -1.02 -29.94 0.07
N GLU A 64 -0.99 -31.22 0.44
CA GLU A 64 -0.08 -31.77 1.43
C GLU A 64 1.37 -31.77 0.95
N VAL A 65 1.63 -32.16 -0.30
CA VAL A 65 3.00 -32.08 -0.85
C VAL A 65 3.47 -30.65 -0.94
N ALA A 66 2.63 -29.74 -1.43
CA ALA A 66 3.01 -28.33 -1.55
C ALA A 66 3.21 -27.67 -0.18
N LEU A 67 2.36 -28.00 0.80
CA LEU A 67 2.49 -27.51 2.18
C LEU A 67 3.78 -28.02 2.82
N ARG A 68 4.05 -29.33 2.75
CA ARG A 68 5.29 -29.93 3.25
C ARG A 68 6.51 -29.25 2.62
N PHE A 69 6.54 -29.15 1.29
CA PHE A 69 7.62 -28.52 0.56
C PHE A 69 7.87 -27.09 1.04
N ARG A 70 6.80 -26.30 1.19
CA ARG A 70 6.88 -24.92 1.67
C ARG A 70 7.42 -24.85 3.09
N LEU A 71 6.82 -25.57 4.04
CA LEU A 71 7.22 -25.56 5.45
C LEU A 71 8.70 -25.95 5.61
N LEU A 72 9.12 -27.03 4.96
CA LEU A 72 10.50 -27.50 5.02
C LEU A 72 11.48 -26.49 4.41
N ARG A 73 11.20 -25.94 3.22
CA ARG A 73 12.11 -24.96 2.59
C ARG A 73 12.20 -23.64 3.34
N GLN A 74 11.09 -23.16 3.91
CA GLN A 74 11.08 -21.95 4.74
C GLN A 74 12.01 -22.07 5.96
N HIS A 75 12.18 -23.29 6.46
CA HIS A 75 13.04 -23.62 7.59
C HIS A 75 14.42 -24.15 7.19
N GLY A 76 14.80 -24.00 5.91
CA GLY A 76 16.16 -24.29 5.43
C GLY A 76 16.44 -25.75 5.08
N PHE A 77 15.43 -26.63 5.10
CA PHE A 77 15.59 -28.01 4.64
C PHE A 77 15.70 -28.08 3.11
N ARG A 78 16.53 -28.99 2.62
CA ARG A 78 16.73 -29.21 1.18
C ARG A 78 15.75 -30.24 0.65
N VAL A 79 14.63 -29.77 0.12
CA VAL A 79 13.60 -30.62 -0.51
C VAL A 79 13.67 -30.47 -2.03
N SER A 80 13.66 -31.57 -2.79
CA SER A 80 13.68 -31.51 -4.26
C SER A 80 12.35 -31.04 -4.83
N ALA A 81 12.39 -30.14 -5.81
CA ALA A 81 11.20 -29.73 -6.56
C ALA A 81 10.62 -30.88 -7.42
N ASP A 82 11.39 -31.95 -7.65
CA ASP A 82 10.94 -33.12 -8.41
C ASP A 82 9.78 -33.88 -7.75
N GLU A 83 9.51 -33.64 -6.46
CA GLU A 83 8.33 -34.17 -5.77
C GLU A 83 7.02 -33.75 -6.48
N PHE A 84 7.02 -32.64 -7.21
CA PHE A 84 5.87 -32.18 -8.00
C PHE A 84 5.69 -32.92 -9.34
N THR A 85 6.66 -33.73 -9.78
CA THR A 85 6.59 -34.48 -11.05
C THR A 85 5.42 -35.46 -11.06
N LYS A 86 5.03 -35.98 -9.89
CA LYS A 86 3.87 -36.90 -9.78
C LYS A 86 2.52 -36.25 -10.13
N PHE A 87 2.47 -34.92 -10.19
CA PHE A 87 1.28 -34.16 -10.58
C PHE A 87 1.27 -33.77 -12.07
N LYS A 88 2.27 -34.24 -12.83
CA LYS A 88 2.40 -34.01 -14.27
C LYS A 88 1.88 -35.20 -15.09
N ASP A 89 1.40 -34.89 -16.29
CA ASP A 89 0.96 -35.87 -17.28
C ASP A 89 2.15 -36.44 -18.08
N ASP A 90 1.89 -37.42 -18.95
CA ASP A 90 2.90 -38.05 -19.81
C ASP A 90 3.57 -37.06 -20.80
N LYS A 91 3.00 -35.86 -20.97
CA LYS A 91 3.56 -34.78 -21.80
C LYS A 91 4.43 -33.82 -20.99
N GLY A 92 4.53 -34.02 -19.68
CA GLY A 92 5.32 -33.19 -18.77
C GLY A 92 4.61 -31.93 -18.27
N ASN A 93 3.30 -31.78 -18.51
CA ASN A 93 2.50 -30.64 -18.04
C ASN A 93 1.77 -30.97 -16.75
N PHE A 94 1.51 -29.99 -15.89
CA PHE A 94 0.63 -30.20 -14.74
C PHE A 94 -0.76 -30.67 -15.20
N THR A 95 -1.27 -31.70 -14.52
CA THR A 95 -2.49 -32.39 -14.94
C THR A 95 -3.73 -31.48 -14.82
N GLU A 96 -4.56 -31.45 -15.87
CA GLU A 96 -5.80 -30.67 -15.91
C GLU A 96 -6.79 -31.02 -14.79
N THR A 97 -6.67 -32.20 -14.17
CA THR A 97 -7.50 -32.61 -13.03
C THR A 97 -7.31 -31.72 -11.81
N LEU A 98 -6.15 -31.08 -11.66
CA LEU A 98 -5.82 -30.20 -10.53
C LEU A 98 -6.63 -28.89 -10.54
N ARG A 99 -7.19 -28.50 -11.68
CA ARG A 99 -7.95 -27.24 -11.80
C ARG A 99 -9.18 -27.16 -10.88
N ASN A 100 -9.66 -28.31 -10.41
CA ASN A 100 -10.82 -28.41 -9.53
C ASN A 100 -10.44 -28.41 -8.03
N ASP A 101 -9.15 -28.28 -7.70
CA ASP A 101 -8.63 -28.23 -6.32
C ASP A 101 -8.05 -26.84 -6.01
N PRO A 102 -8.89 -25.85 -5.65
CA PRO A 102 -8.41 -24.50 -5.35
C PRO A 102 -7.45 -24.44 -4.17
N ARG A 103 -7.60 -25.34 -3.17
CA ARG A 103 -6.73 -25.38 -1.99
C ARG A 103 -5.34 -25.91 -2.36
N GLY A 104 -5.28 -27.02 -3.10
CA GLY A 104 -4.03 -27.55 -3.62
C GLY A 104 -3.31 -26.57 -4.56
N LEU A 105 -4.04 -25.88 -5.44
CA LEU A 105 -3.47 -24.85 -6.31
C LEU A 105 -2.89 -23.68 -5.53
N LEU A 106 -3.59 -23.19 -4.51
CA LEU A 106 -3.08 -22.11 -3.65
C LEU A 106 -1.80 -22.52 -2.92
N SER A 107 -1.76 -23.75 -2.38
CA SER A 107 -0.57 -24.28 -1.72
C SER A 107 0.58 -24.46 -2.70
N LEU A 108 0.33 -25.00 -3.90
CA LEU A 108 1.34 -25.14 -4.96
C LEU A 108 1.90 -23.78 -5.37
N TYR A 109 1.02 -22.80 -5.60
CA TYR A 109 1.40 -21.44 -5.96
C TYR A 109 2.33 -20.84 -4.89
N ASN A 110 1.94 -20.86 -3.62
CA ASN A 110 2.76 -20.33 -2.53
C ASN A 110 4.08 -21.10 -2.35
N ALA A 111 4.07 -22.43 -2.48
CA ALA A 111 5.27 -23.25 -2.39
C ALA A 111 6.27 -22.96 -3.52
N ALA A 112 5.79 -22.76 -4.74
CA ALA A 112 6.62 -22.55 -5.91
C ALA A 112 7.43 -21.23 -5.87
N TYR A 113 6.98 -20.23 -5.10
CA TYR A 113 7.75 -19.00 -4.85
C TYR A 113 9.00 -19.18 -3.97
N LEU A 114 9.24 -20.39 -3.45
CA LEU A 114 10.49 -20.79 -2.77
C LEU A 114 11.48 -21.48 -3.72
N GLY A 115 11.25 -21.36 -5.03
CA GLY A 115 12.13 -21.90 -6.05
C GLY A 115 13.49 -21.21 -6.10
N THR A 116 14.49 -22.00 -6.46
CA THR A 116 15.88 -21.57 -6.68
C THR A 116 16.24 -21.68 -8.15
N ARG A 117 17.38 -21.10 -8.55
CA ARG A 117 17.81 -21.06 -9.94
C ARG A 117 17.92 -22.47 -10.53
N GLY A 118 17.25 -22.70 -11.66
CA GLY A 118 17.27 -23.97 -12.41
C GLY A 118 16.09 -24.91 -12.11
N GLU A 119 15.18 -24.53 -11.22
CA GLU A 119 14.00 -25.32 -10.88
C GLU A 119 12.79 -24.94 -11.75
N ASN A 120 12.90 -25.18 -13.06
CA ASN A 120 11.89 -24.80 -14.06
C ASN A 120 10.48 -25.34 -13.73
N ILE A 121 10.39 -26.49 -13.05
CA ILE A 121 9.11 -27.07 -12.60
C ILE A 121 8.32 -26.13 -11.70
N LEU A 122 9.00 -25.29 -10.89
CA LEU A 122 8.35 -24.33 -10.01
C LEU A 122 7.89 -23.08 -10.76
N GLU A 123 8.63 -22.64 -11.78
CA GLU A 123 8.19 -21.55 -12.67
C GLU A 123 6.93 -21.94 -13.46
N GLU A 124 6.90 -23.18 -13.95
CA GLU A 124 5.73 -23.78 -14.57
C GLU A 124 4.56 -23.90 -13.57
N ALA A 125 4.85 -24.29 -12.32
CA ALA A 125 3.83 -24.40 -11.27
C ALA A 125 3.21 -23.05 -10.92
N ILE A 126 4.01 -21.97 -10.82
CA ILE A 126 3.51 -20.60 -10.60
C ILE A 126 2.55 -20.22 -11.73
N SER A 127 2.96 -20.43 -12.98
CA SER A 127 2.17 -20.06 -14.15
C SER A 127 0.85 -20.83 -14.22
N PHE A 128 0.93 -22.16 -14.04
CA PHE A 128 -0.24 -23.04 -14.03
C PHE A 128 -1.22 -22.68 -12.90
N ALA A 129 -0.73 -22.58 -11.67
CA ALA A 129 -1.58 -22.30 -10.52
C ALA A 129 -2.22 -20.92 -10.60
N ARG A 130 -1.48 -19.89 -11.03
CA ARG A 130 -2.01 -18.52 -11.22
C ARG A 130 -3.21 -18.51 -12.17
N ILE A 131 -3.06 -19.07 -13.37
CA ILE A 131 -4.12 -19.08 -14.40
C ILE A 131 -5.40 -19.73 -13.85
N HIS A 132 -5.28 -20.86 -13.17
CA HIS A 132 -6.44 -21.58 -12.66
C HIS A 132 -7.05 -20.90 -11.43
N LEU A 133 -6.24 -20.34 -10.53
CA LEU A 133 -6.71 -19.55 -9.39
C LEU A 133 -7.47 -18.30 -9.84
N GLU A 134 -6.96 -17.56 -10.83
CA GLU A 134 -7.64 -16.39 -11.42
C GLU A 134 -8.98 -16.81 -12.06
N SER A 135 -9.01 -17.95 -12.75
CA SER A 135 -10.23 -18.44 -13.40
C SER A 135 -11.33 -18.83 -12.41
N ILE A 136 -10.99 -19.34 -11.22
CA ILE A 136 -11.97 -19.81 -10.23
C ILE A 136 -12.25 -18.78 -9.12
N ALA A 137 -11.47 -17.70 -9.02
CA ALA A 137 -11.52 -16.73 -7.93
C ALA A 137 -12.95 -16.24 -7.61
N ASN A 138 -13.74 -15.89 -8.63
CA ASN A 138 -15.11 -15.38 -8.47
C ASN A 138 -16.12 -16.43 -7.95
N ASN A 139 -15.78 -17.72 -7.99
CA ASN A 139 -16.64 -18.83 -7.56
C ASN A 139 -16.27 -19.35 -6.16
N LEU A 140 -15.18 -18.85 -5.56
CA LEU A 140 -14.74 -19.26 -4.23
C LEU A 140 -15.55 -18.53 -3.14
N LYS A 141 -15.67 -19.17 -1.99
CA LYS A 141 -16.24 -18.56 -0.78
C LYS A 141 -15.13 -18.23 0.22
N PRO A 142 -15.30 -17.19 1.06
CA PRO A 142 -14.43 -16.97 2.21
C PRO A 142 -14.41 -18.21 3.13
N PRO A 143 -13.28 -18.50 3.80
CA PRO A 143 -12.05 -17.72 3.82
C PRO A 143 -11.13 -17.94 2.58
N LEU A 144 -11.30 -19.04 1.85
CA LEU A 144 -10.41 -19.41 0.73
C LEU A 144 -10.37 -18.34 -0.37
N ALA A 145 -11.51 -17.71 -0.69
CA ALA A 145 -11.56 -16.60 -1.65
C ALA A 145 -10.64 -15.43 -1.25
N ASN A 146 -10.60 -15.09 0.04
CA ASN A 146 -9.75 -14.01 0.56
C ASN A 146 -8.27 -14.39 0.44
N GLN A 147 -7.92 -15.63 0.82
CA GLN A 147 -6.55 -16.14 0.76
C GLN A 147 -6.03 -16.19 -0.69
N VAL A 148 -6.85 -16.66 -1.63
CA VAL A 148 -6.50 -16.67 -3.06
C VAL A 148 -6.30 -15.25 -3.59
N SER A 149 -7.23 -14.33 -3.29
CA SER A 149 -7.11 -12.93 -3.71
C SER A 149 -5.81 -12.29 -3.19
N ARG A 150 -5.47 -12.51 -1.91
CA ARG A 150 -4.21 -12.00 -1.33
C ARG A 150 -2.98 -12.61 -1.96
N ALA A 151 -2.95 -13.93 -2.15
CA ALA A 151 -1.79 -14.62 -2.73
C ALA A 151 -1.53 -14.20 -4.19
N LEU A 152 -2.58 -13.99 -4.99
CA LEU A 152 -2.45 -13.51 -6.37
C LEU A 152 -1.87 -12.09 -6.46
N MET A 153 -2.17 -11.24 -5.46
CA MET A 153 -1.55 -9.91 -5.31
C MET A 153 -0.10 -10.03 -4.85
N THR A 154 0.13 -10.68 -3.70
CA THR A 154 1.46 -10.94 -3.14
C THR A 154 1.52 -12.37 -2.63
N PRO A 155 2.35 -13.25 -3.21
CA PRO A 155 2.45 -14.64 -2.79
C PRO A 155 2.98 -14.73 -1.36
N LEU A 156 2.52 -15.74 -0.61
CA LEU A 156 2.77 -15.86 0.83
C LEU A 156 4.26 -15.70 1.23
N PRO A 157 5.25 -16.33 0.56
CA PRO A 157 6.66 -16.15 0.93
C PRO A 157 7.21 -14.73 0.75
N ARG A 158 6.52 -13.87 0.00
CA ARG A 158 6.87 -12.46 -0.22
C ARG A 158 6.02 -11.50 0.61
N SER A 159 5.05 -12.01 1.36
CA SER A 159 4.16 -11.18 2.18
C SER A 159 4.80 -10.85 3.53
N MET A 160 4.51 -9.65 4.04
CA MET A 160 4.93 -9.27 5.40
C MET A 160 4.17 -10.10 6.44
N LYS A 161 4.89 -10.92 7.22
CA LYS A 161 4.32 -11.84 8.22
C LYS A 161 3.26 -11.19 9.10
N ARG A 162 3.54 -10.00 9.61
CA ARG A 162 2.64 -9.29 10.53
C ARG A 162 1.34 -8.83 9.88
N LEU A 163 1.40 -8.38 8.64
CA LEU A 163 0.23 -7.97 7.87
C LEU A 163 -0.60 -9.19 7.47
N GLU A 164 0.06 -10.27 7.04
CA GLU A 164 -0.64 -11.53 6.72
C GLU A 164 -1.32 -12.10 7.96
N ALA A 165 -0.67 -12.10 9.13
CA ALA A 165 -1.27 -12.53 10.39
C ALA A 165 -2.55 -11.73 10.73
N ARG A 166 -2.57 -10.41 10.45
CA ARG A 166 -3.79 -9.61 10.67
C ARG A 166 -4.95 -10.08 9.80
N TYR A 167 -4.70 -10.40 8.53
CA TYR A 167 -5.74 -10.90 7.63
C TYR A 167 -6.13 -12.33 7.97
N TYR A 168 -5.14 -13.19 8.19
CA TYR A 168 -5.35 -14.60 8.48
C TYR A 168 -6.10 -14.83 9.79
N ILE A 169 -5.93 -14.00 10.83
CA ILE A 169 -6.80 -14.07 12.03
C ILE A 169 -8.29 -13.97 11.66
N SER A 170 -8.65 -13.15 10.67
CA SER A 170 -10.05 -12.99 10.27
C SER A 170 -10.53 -14.17 9.41
N ASP A 171 -9.63 -14.75 8.60
CA ASP A 171 -9.92 -15.93 7.81
C ASP A 171 -10.05 -17.18 8.69
N TYR A 172 -9.12 -17.36 9.63
CA TYR A 172 -9.10 -18.47 10.60
C TYR A 172 -10.36 -18.46 11.48
N GLU A 173 -10.94 -17.29 11.78
CA GLU A 173 -12.21 -17.18 12.49
C GLU A 173 -13.37 -17.87 11.74
N MET A 174 -13.30 -17.95 10.40
CA MET A 174 -14.31 -18.54 9.51
C MET A 174 -14.06 -20.02 9.19
N GLU A 175 -12.93 -20.59 9.59
CA GLU A 175 -12.60 -21.99 9.31
C GLU A 175 -13.38 -22.94 10.23
N ASP A 176 -14.00 -23.98 9.65
CA ASP A 176 -14.81 -24.95 10.40
C ASP A 176 -13.96 -25.81 11.36
N GLU A 177 -12.70 -26.07 11.01
CA GLU A 177 -11.75 -26.91 11.77
C GLU A 177 -10.83 -26.09 12.70
N ARG A 178 -11.19 -24.83 12.99
CA ARG A 178 -10.40 -23.90 13.80
C ARG A 178 -10.08 -24.46 15.19
N ASP A 179 -8.82 -24.32 15.62
CA ASP A 179 -8.43 -24.55 17.01
C ASP A 179 -8.66 -23.28 17.84
N ASP A 180 -9.63 -23.32 18.75
CA ASP A 180 -9.99 -22.18 19.60
C ASP A 180 -8.86 -21.74 20.55
N THR A 181 -8.01 -22.66 21.01
CA THR A 181 -6.88 -22.33 21.89
C THR A 181 -5.87 -21.47 21.13
N ILE A 182 -5.54 -21.87 19.89
CA ILE A 182 -4.59 -21.15 19.03
C ILE A 182 -5.18 -19.82 18.58
N PHE A 183 -6.46 -19.80 18.22
CA PHE A 183 -7.15 -18.58 17.81
C PHE A 183 -7.20 -17.54 18.92
N GLU A 184 -7.54 -17.95 20.16
CA GLU A 184 -7.53 -17.06 21.32
C GLU A 184 -6.11 -16.53 21.58
N LEU A 185 -5.09 -17.40 21.53
CA LEU A 185 -3.70 -17.01 21.72
C LEU A 185 -3.28 -15.97 20.69
N ALA A 186 -3.55 -16.21 19.40
CA ALA A 186 -3.19 -15.31 18.30
C ALA A 186 -3.79 -13.91 18.47
N LYS A 187 -5.07 -13.80 18.87
CA LYS A 187 -5.71 -12.49 19.11
C LYS A 187 -5.10 -11.75 20.28
N LEU A 188 -4.84 -12.43 21.39
CA LEU A 188 -4.24 -11.80 22.57
C LEU A 188 -2.80 -11.37 22.30
N ASP A 189 -2.01 -12.24 21.67
CA ASP A 189 -0.62 -11.97 21.31
C ASP A 189 -0.53 -10.81 20.31
N PHE A 190 -1.39 -10.81 19.28
CA PHE A 190 -1.48 -9.72 18.30
C PHE A 190 -1.66 -8.36 18.98
N ASN A 191 -2.57 -8.28 19.95
CA ASN A 191 -2.89 -7.05 20.66
C ASN A 191 -1.76 -6.62 21.61
N LEU A 192 -1.10 -7.57 22.29
CA LEU A 192 0.06 -7.27 23.12
C LEU A 192 1.21 -6.70 22.29
N LEU A 193 1.51 -7.32 21.15
CA LEU A 193 2.52 -6.81 20.23
C LEU A 193 2.15 -5.44 19.68
N GLN A 194 0.90 -5.22 19.27
CA GLN A 194 0.46 -3.92 18.80
C GLN A 194 0.63 -2.84 19.88
N SER A 195 0.37 -3.16 21.15
CA SER A 195 0.62 -2.24 22.26
C SER A 195 2.10 -1.93 22.45
N LEU A 196 2.98 -2.92 22.31
CA LEU A 196 4.44 -2.72 22.34
C LEU A 196 4.88 -1.82 21.19
N HIS A 197 4.44 -2.12 19.96
CA HIS A 197 4.79 -1.36 18.76
C HIS A 197 4.29 0.08 18.83
N TYR A 198 3.14 0.32 19.46
CA TYR A 198 2.64 1.68 19.71
C TYR A 198 3.55 2.48 20.65
N GLU A 199 4.01 1.88 21.76
CA GLU A 199 4.94 2.58 22.68
C GLU A 199 6.32 2.80 22.05
N GLU A 200 6.80 1.85 21.24
CA GLU A 200 8.01 2.02 20.42
C GLU A 200 7.86 3.22 19.46
N LEU A 201 6.80 3.22 18.65
CA LEU A 201 6.55 4.28 17.67
C LEU A 201 6.37 5.65 18.35
N LYS A 202 5.69 5.72 19.49
CA LYS A 202 5.56 6.95 20.28
C LYS A 202 6.93 7.47 20.74
N SER A 203 7.79 6.58 21.24
CA SER A 203 9.14 6.95 21.69
C SER A 203 10.00 7.44 20.52
N ILE A 204 9.94 6.75 19.38
CA ILE A 204 10.61 7.15 18.14
C ILE A 204 10.07 8.50 17.63
N SER A 205 8.76 8.72 17.70
CA SER A 205 8.15 9.98 17.26
C SER A 205 8.60 11.16 18.11
N ILE A 206 8.75 10.97 19.43
CA ILE A 206 9.31 11.99 20.33
C ILE A 206 10.76 12.30 19.92
N TRP A 207 11.59 11.27 19.77
CA TRP A 207 12.97 11.42 19.32
C TRP A 207 13.09 12.09 17.94
N TRP A 208 12.19 11.77 17.02
CA TRP A 208 12.13 12.37 15.68
C TRP A 208 11.72 13.85 15.73
N ASN A 209 10.74 14.20 16.56
CA ASN A 209 10.32 15.59 16.73
C ASN A 209 11.43 16.48 17.30
N ASP A 210 12.35 15.91 18.08
CA ASP A 210 13.53 16.64 18.55
C ASP A 210 14.45 17.08 17.39
N PHE A 211 14.32 16.51 16.18
CA PHE A 211 15.00 17.00 14.98
C PHE A 211 14.56 18.41 14.56
N ASP A 212 13.31 18.78 14.88
CA ASP A 212 12.66 20.05 14.50
C ASP A 212 12.74 20.30 12.99
N LEU A 213 12.33 19.29 12.20
CA LEU A 213 12.45 19.30 10.74
C LEU A 213 11.87 20.56 10.12
N LYS A 214 10.68 20.98 10.56
CA LYS A 214 9.99 22.15 10.01
C LYS A 214 10.83 23.43 10.04
N ASN A 215 11.61 23.64 11.09
CA ASN A 215 12.37 24.87 11.26
C ASN A 215 13.85 24.71 10.88
N LYS A 216 14.42 23.49 10.99
CA LYS A 216 15.86 23.25 10.81
C LYS A 216 16.22 22.47 9.56
N LEU A 217 15.34 21.59 9.09
CA LEU A 217 15.57 20.65 7.99
C LEU A 217 14.32 20.53 7.12
N CYS A 218 13.78 21.67 6.65
CA CYS A 218 12.47 21.72 6.00
C CYS A 218 12.39 21.01 4.65
N TYR A 219 13.54 20.62 4.09
CA TYR A 219 13.68 19.82 2.87
C TYR A 219 13.56 18.31 3.12
N VAL A 220 13.68 17.86 4.38
CA VAL A 220 13.63 16.43 4.72
C VAL A 220 12.18 15.93 4.70
N ARG A 221 12.00 14.73 4.13
CA ARG A 221 10.73 14.01 4.11
C ARG A 221 10.35 13.55 5.53
N ASP A 222 9.17 13.93 6.01
CA ASP A 222 8.65 13.45 7.30
C ASP A 222 7.97 12.09 7.13
N ARG A 223 8.69 11.00 7.45
CA ARG A 223 8.30 9.61 7.15
C ARG A 223 8.51 8.63 8.31
N ILE A 224 8.57 9.12 9.55
CA ILE A 224 9.02 8.29 10.67
C ILE A 224 8.13 7.06 10.93
N VAL A 225 6.83 7.16 10.63
CA VAL A 225 5.88 6.04 10.77
C VAL A 225 6.14 4.98 9.71
N GLU A 226 6.37 5.39 8.46
CA GLU A 226 6.69 4.50 7.35
C GLU A 226 8.03 3.79 7.59
N LEU A 227 9.04 4.52 8.08
CA LEU A 227 10.35 3.96 8.42
C LEU A 227 10.26 2.92 9.55
N TYR A 228 9.50 3.21 10.61
CA TYR A 228 9.24 2.22 11.66
C TYR A 228 8.51 0.98 11.12
N PHE A 229 7.52 1.19 10.25
CA PHE A 229 6.76 0.10 9.63
C PHE A 229 7.65 -0.81 8.75
N TRP A 230 8.63 -0.25 8.04
CA TRP A 230 9.64 -1.04 7.33
C TRP A 230 10.43 -1.95 8.26
N ILE A 231 10.90 -1.42 9.40
CA ILE A 231 11.68 -2.22 10.36
C ILE A 231 10.81 -3.29 11.04
N LEU A 232 9.52 -3.03 11.24
CA LEU A 232 8.57 -4.03 11.71
C LEU A 232 8.44 -5.23 10.75
N GLY A 233 8.68 -5.02 9.46
CA GLY A 233 8.73 -6.07 8.45
C GLY A 233 9.95 -6.99 8.57
N VAL A 234 11.04 -6.52 9.19
CA VAL A 234 12.28 -7.31 9.40
C VAL A 234 12.09 -8.28 10.57
N TYR A 235 11.59 -7.78 11.70
CA TYR A 235 11.24 -8.59 12.87
C TYR A 235 10.16 -7.88 13.69
N PHE A 236 9.10 -8.61 14.04
CA PHE A 236 7.96 -8.08 14.79
C PHE A 236 7.91 -8.59 16.24
N GLU A 237 8.71 -9.61 16.54
CA GLU A 237 8.76 -10.35 17.80
C GLU A 237 9.16 -9.44 18.97
N PRO A 238 8.65 -9.67 20.19
CA PRO A 238 8.79 -8.72 21.28
C PRO A 238 10.24 -8.57 21.76
N HIS A 239 11.03 -9.65 21.68
CA HIS A 239 12.44 -9.66 22.11
C HIS A 239 13.36 -8.86 21.18
N HIS A 240 12.90 -8.46 19.99
CA HIS A 240 13.64 -7.59 19.07
C HIS A 240 13.33 -6.09 19.22
N SER A 241 12.67 -5.67 20.30
CA SER A 241 12.29 -4.27 20.54
C SER A 241 13.48 -3.29 20.44
N ARG A 242 14.58 -3.55 21.15
CA ARG A 242 15.80 -2.71 21.08
C ARG A 242 16.34 -2.64 19.65
N ALA A 243 16.39 -3.76 18.95
CA ALA A 243 16.84 -3.82 17.56
C ALA A 243 15.95 -2.97 16.64
N ARG A 244 14.62 -3.01 16.82
CA ARG A 244 13.69 -2.17 16.04
C ARG A 244 13.93 -0.68 16.29
N MET A 245 14.08 -0.32 17.56
CA MET A 245 14.31 1.07 17.97
C MET A 245 15.60 1.62 17.36
N ILE A 246 16.72 0.91 17.49
CA ILE A 246 18.02 1.32 16.94
C ILE A 246 17.93 1.40 15.41
N THR A 247 17.44 0.35 14.75
CA THR A 247 17.40 0.29 13.28
C THR A 247 16.49 1.37 12.70
N THR A 248 15.36 1.68 13.36
CA THR A 248 14.47 2.77 12.93
C THR A 248 15.15 4.13 13.04
N LYS A 249 15.90 4.38 14.12
CA LYS A 249 16.67 5.62 14.24
C LYS A 249 17.78 5.70 13.19
N VAL A 250 18.46 4.59 12.88
CA VAL A 250 19.49 4.52 11.84
C VAL A 250 18.91 4.82 10.45
N ILE A 251 17.80 4.19 10.06
CA ILE A 251 17.18 4.47 8.76
C ILE A 251 16.68 5.92 8.69
N ALA A 252 16.13 6.46 9.78
CA ALA A 252 15.70 7.86 9.84
C ALA A 252 16.85 8.86 9.66
N LEU A 253 17.99 8.62 10.32
CA LEU A 253 19.22 9.40 10.11
C LEU A 253 19.71 9.27 8.67
N THR A 254 19.64 8.07 8.11
CA THR A 254 20.07 7.82 6.72
C THR A 254 19.17 8.56 5.72
N CYS A 255 17.86 8.61 5.95
CA CYS A 255 16.95 9.39 5.10
C CYS A 255 17.23 10.89 5.15
N ILE A 256 17.61 11.44 6.32
CA ILE A 256 18.05 12.84 6.39
C ILE A 256 19.33 13.02 5.57
N LEU A 257 20.27 12.09 5.67
CA LEU A 257 21.51 12.11 4.89
C LEU A 257 21.21 12.08 3.38
N ASP A 258 20.39 11.13 2.94
CA ASP A 258 19.91 10.98 1.56
C ASP A 258 19.32 12.30 1.01
N ASP A 259 18.31 12.87 1.70
CA ASP A 259 17.68 14.15 1.33
C ASP A 259 18.67 15.32 1.29
N THR A 260 19.69 15.28 2.15
CA THR A 260 20.73 16.31 2.19
C THR A 260 21.57 16.28 0.90
N TYR A 261 22.02 15.10 0.47
CA TYR A 261 22.92 14.95 -0.69
C TYR A 261 22.19 15.11 -2.02
N ASP A 262 20.94 14.64 -2.10
CA ASP A 262 20.17 14.61 -3.35
C ASP A 262 19.45 15.92 -3.66
N VAL A 263 18.98 16.63 -2.64
CA VAL A 263 18.01 17.72 -2.83
C VAL A 263 18.57 19.10 -2.44
N TYR A 264 19.37 19.17 -1.36
CA TYR A 264 19.54 20.45 -0.67
C TYR A 264 20.97 20.97 -0.58
N ALA A 265 21.94 20.16 -0.14
CA ALA A 265 23.30 20.62 0.10
C ALA A 265 24.06 20.87 -1.21
N THR A 266 24.99 21.83 -1.19
CA THR A 266 25.92 22.01 -2.32
C THR A 266 26.99 20.91 -2.30
N LEU A 267 27.66 20.68 -3.43
CA LEU A 267 28.76 19.70 -3.49
C LEU A 267 29.84 20.00 -2.44
N GLU A 268 30.19 21.27 -2.23
CA GLU A 268 31.16 21.66 -1.20
C GLU A 268 30.66 21.38 0.22
N GLU A 269 29.37 21.57 0.49
CA GLU A 269 28.77 21.22 1.78
C GLU A 269 28.76 19.70 2.00
N CYS A 270 28.46 18.91 0.96
CA CYS A 270 28.52 17.46 0.95
C CYS A 270 29.95 16.94 1.21
N ASP A 271 30.97 17.57 0.62
CA ASP A 271 32.38 17.24 0.86
C ASP A 271 32.75 17.42 2.34
N VAL A 272 32.42 18.57 2.92
CA VAL A 272 32.72 18.85 4.34
C VAL A 272 31.95 17.90 5.26
N LEU A 273 30.68 17.63 4.97
CA LEU A 273 29.87 16.68 5.74
C LEU A 273 30.41 15.25 5.65
N THR A 274 30.79 14.81 4.44
CA THR A 274 31.41 13.50 4.24
C THR A 274 32.69 13.39 5.04
N ASP A 275 33.61 14.36 4.93
CA ASP A 275 34.89 14.36 5.67
C ASP A 275 34.66 14.35 7.18
N ALA A 276 33.66 15.08 7.68
CA ALA A 276 33.27 15.05 9.09
C ALA A 276 32.77 13.66 9.53
N ILE A 277 31.94 12.99 8.72
CA ILE A 277 31.48 11.61 8.96
C ILE A 277 32.66 10.63 8.92
N GLN A 278 33.57 10.77 7.95
CA GLN A 278 34.74 9.89 7.81
C GLN A 278 35.66 9.96 9.04
N ARG A 279 35.87 11.17 9.56
CA ARG A 279 36.79 11.45 10.69
C ARG A 279 36.15 11.29 12.07
N TRP A 280 34.95 10.71 12.14
CA TRP A 280 34.17 10.38 13.33
C TRP A 280 34.90 10.55 14.69
N TRP A 281 34.35 11.40 15.57
CA TRP A 281 34.84 11.84 16.92
C TRP A 281 35.60 13.17 17.04
N ASP A 282 35.80 13.94 15.97
CA ASP A 282 36.30 15.31 16.10
C ASP A 282 35.18 16.35 15.94
N THR A 283 34.63 16.82 17.07
CA THR A 283 33.64 17.91 17.07
C THR A 283 34.21 19.24 16.60
N LYS A 284 35.53 19.36 16.34
CA LYS A 284 36.13 20.59 15.82
C LYS A 284 35.85 20.82 14.34
N LEU A 285 35.42 19.80 13.59
CA LEU A 285 35.01 19.92 12.20
C LEU A 285 33.58 20.48 12.06
N VAL A 286 32.84 20.49 13.16
CA VAL A 286 31.46 20.97 13.23
C VAL A 286 31.34 22.47 12.97
N ASP A 287 32.40 23.24 13.25
CA ASP A 287 32.42 24.69 13.02
C ASP A 287 32.53 25.06 11.54
N GLN A 288 32.92 24.11 10.68
CA GLN A 288 33.01 24.30 9.23
C GLN A 288 31.67 24.03 8.51
N LEU A 289 30.74 23.34 9.18
CA LEU A 289 29.44 23.01 8.62
C LEU A 289 28.47 24.19 8.75
N PRO A 290 27.61 24.42 7.75
CA PRO A 290 26.42 25.26 7.89
C PRO A 290 25.60 24.86 9.11
N THR A 291 24.91 25.83 9.73
CA THR A 291 24.17 25.61 10.98
C THR A 291 23.23 24.40 10.93
N TYR A 292 22.53 24.18 9.81
CA TYR A 292 21.60 23.06 9.67
C TYR A 292 22.29 21.70 9.65
N LEU A 293 23.42 21.58 8.92
CA LEU A 293 24.23 20.35 8.88
C LEU A 293 24.94 20.08 10.20
N ARG A 294 25.41 21.14 10.87
CA ARG A 294 25.95 21.02 12.23
C ARG A 294 24.91 20.41 13.17
N ASP A 295 23.70 20.94 13.17
CA ASP A 295 22.63 20.48 14.06
C ASP A 295 22.28 19.01 13.77
N TYR A 296 22.22 18.62 12.50
CA TYR A 296 22.05 17.24 12.08
C TYR A 296 23.21 16.34 12.55
N PHE A 297 24.45 16.73 12.26
CA PHE A 297 25.64 15.96 12.58
C PHE A 297 25.83 15.74 14.09
N LEU A 298 25.51 16.74 14.92
CA LEU A 298 25.52 16.59 16.38
C LEU A 298 24.47 15.58 16.86
N LYS A 299 23.28 15.54 16.23
CA LYS A 299 22.24 14.54 16.53
C LYS A 299 22.65 13.15 16.08
N LEU A 300 23.28 13.02 14.91
CA LEU A 300 23.86 11.78 14.41
C LEU A 300 24.87 11.20 15.43
N ILE A 301 25.82 12.02 15.89
CA ILE A 301 26.79 11.64 16.93
C ILE A 301 26.08 11.20 18.23
N SER A 302 25.09 11.99 18.67
CA SER A 302 24.35 11.70 19.89
C SER A 302 23.59 10.37 19.80
N ALA A 303 22.97 10.08 18.65
CA ALA A 303 22.23 8.84 18.43
C ALA A 303 23.16 7.62 18.44
N PHE A 304 24.31 7.69 17.77
CA PHE A 304 25.27 6.58 17.79
C PHE A 304 25.87 6.35 19.19
N LYS A 305 26.03 7.41 19.98
CA LYS A 305 26.41 7.27 21.39
C LYS A 305 25.31 6.63 22.22
N GLU A 306 24.06 7.03 22.01
CA GLU A 306 22.88 6.40 22.63
C GLU A 306 22.86 4.88 22.33
N PHE A 307 23.11 4.47 21.08
CA PHE A 307 23.20 3.05 20.71
C PHE A 307 24.30 2.32 21.48
N GLU A 308 25.48 2.95 21.68
CA GLU A 308 26.55 2.36 22.48
C GLU A 308 26.21 2.27 23.96
N ASP A 309 25.41 3.20 24.48
CA ASP A 309 25.00 3.24 25.88
C ASP A 309 23.86 2.25 26.19
N GLU A 310 23.06 1.88 25.20
CA GLU A 310 22.04 0.81 25.29
C GLU A 310 22.61 -0.62 25.30
N LEU A 311 23.89 -0.78 24.97
CA LEU A 311 24.56 -2.08 24.87
C LEU A 311 25.46 -2.39 26.07
N ALA A 312 25.57 -3.67 26.39
CA ALA A 312 26.57 -4.17 27.32
C ALA A 312 27.99 -3.86 26.83
N SER A 313 28.97 -3.80 27.74
CA SER A 313 30.33 -3.35 27.41
C SER A 313 31.01 -4.24 26.37
N GLU A 314 30.77 -5.55 26.46
CA GLU A 314 31.23 -6.58 25.54
C GLU A 314 30.58 -6.53 24.16
N ASP A 315 29.46 -5.82 24.01
CA ASP A 315 28.68 -5.73 22.77
C ASP A 315 28.85 -4.39 22.04
N LYS A 316 29.53 -3.40 22.65
CA LYS A 316 29.73 -2.08 22.02
C LYS A 316 30.46 -2.14 20.67
N TYR A 317 31.23 -3.21 20.41
CA TYR A 317 31.89 -3.41 19.11
C TYR A 317 30.90 -3.46 17.93
N ARG A 318 29.63 -3.82 18.17
CA ARG A 318 28.58 -3.90 17.15
C ARG A 318 28.32 -2.54 16.51
N VAL A 319 28.38 -1.46 17.30
CA VAL A 319 28.21 -0.09 16.80
C VAL A 319 29.40 0.34 15.96
N SER A 320 30.61 -0.17 16.24
CA SER A 320 31.79 0.11 15.41
C SER A 320 31.61 -0.40 13.97
N TYR A 321 31.07 -1.60 13.79
CA TYR A 321 30.74 -2.12 12.45
C TYR A 321 29.72 -1.23 11.73
N LEU A 322 28.66 -0.83 12.44
CA LEU A 322 27.64 0.06 11.89
C LEU A 322 28.22 1.42 11.47
N LYS A 323 29.14 1.99 12.26
CA LYS A 323 29.82 3.26 11.92
C LYS A 323 30.61 3.16 10.62
N GLU A 324 31.36 2.09 10.43
CA GLU A 324 32.12 1.90 9.18
C GLU A 324 31.18 1.75 7.98
N MET A 325 30.09 1.00 8.11
CA MET A 325 29.07 0.90 7.04
C MET A 325 28.41 2.25 6.74
N TYR A 326 28.11 3.05 7.77
CA TYR A 326 27.53 4.39 7.60
C TYR A 326 28.49 5.35 6.88
N LYS A 327 29.80 5.22 7.14
CA LYS A 327 30.84 5.97 6.40
C LYS A 327 30.87 5.60 4.92
N GLU A 328 30.70 4.33 4.58
CA GLU A 328 30.66 3.90 3.16
C GLU A 328 29.42 4.46 2.44
N VAL A 329 28.26 4.47 3.11
CA VAL A 329 27.03 5.09 2.55
C VAL A 329 27.25 6.58 2.27
N ALA A 330 27.84 7.33 3.21
CA ALA A 330 28.13 8.76 2.98
C ALA A 330 29.08 8.99 1.79
N ARG A 331 30.10 8.12 1.60
CA ARG A 331 30.97 8.20 0.41
C ARG A 331 30.23 7.90 -0.88
N ALA A 332 29.32 6.93 -0.86
CA ALA A 332 28.52 6.56 -2.02
C ALA A 332 27.59 7.71 -2.43
N TYR A 333 26.90 8.34 -1.46
CA TYR A 333 26.09 9.53 -1.73
C TYR A 333 26.92 10.69 -2.29
N LEU A 334 28.07 10.99 -1.69
CA LEU A 334 28.97 12.01 -2.26
C LEU A 334 29.32 11.69 -3.71
N LYS A 335 29.58 10.42 -4.02
CA LYS A 335 29.94 9.99 -5.36
C LYS A 335 28.82 10.21 -6.38
N GLU A 336 27.58 9.94 -5.99
CA GLU A 336 26.40 10.21 -6.82
C GLU A 336 26.19 11.72 -7.02
N THR A 337 26.39 12.53 -5.97
CA THR A 337 26.35 13.99 -6.06
C THR A 337 27.45 14.54 -6.99
N GLU A 338 28.66 13.99 -6.95
CA GLU A 338 29.75 14.35 -7.88
C GLU A 338 29.36 14.08 -9.34
N TRP A 339 28.76 12.91 -9.61
CA TRP A 339 28.30 12.56 -10.95
C TRP A 339 27.25 13.54 -11.45
N TYR A 340 26.26 13.86 -10.61
CA TYR A 340 25.22 14.83 -10.92
C TYR A 340 25.80 16.22 -11.20
N ALA A 341 26.71 16.72 -10.35
CA ALA A 341 27.33 18.03 -10.51
C ALA A 341 28.20 18.15 -11.79
N GLN A 342 28.74 17.02 -12.27
CA GLN A 342 29.58 16.95 -13.46
C GLN A 342 28.79 16.64 -14.75
N ASP A 343 27.47 16.47 -14.67
CA ASP A 343 26.62 15.94 -15.76
C ASP A 343 27.19 14.62 -16.32
N TYR A 344 27.78 13.81 -15.44
CA TYR A 344 28.38 12.53 -15.80
C TYR A 344 27.34 11.42 -15.68
N VAL A 345 27.11 10.72 -16.78
CA VAL A 345 26.25 9.53 -16.81
C VAL A 345 27.14 8.29 -16.67
N PRO A 346 27.11 7.59 -15.51
CA PRO A 346 27.90 6.38 -15.32
C PRO A 346 27.42 5.25 -16.24
N THR A 347 28.31 4.30 -16.54
CA THR A 347 27.86 3.04 -17.14
C THR A 347 26.97 2.26 -16.16
N PHE A 348 26.14 1.34 -16.67
CA PHE A 348 25.28 0.53 -15.80
C PHE A 348 26.06 -0.21 -14.70
N GLU A 349 27.24 -0.75 -15.03
CA GLU A 349 28.09 -1.46 -14.07
C GLU A 349 28.68 -0.50 -13.02
N GLU A 350 29.18 0.67 -13.42
CA GLU A 350 29.68 1.69 -12.48
C GLU A 350 28.58 2.20 -11.56
N HIS A 351 27.39 2.46 -12.12
CA HIS A 351 26.20 2.84 -11.36
C HIS A 351 25.86 1.79 -10.32
N LEU A 352 25.74 0.51 -10.71
CA LEU A 352 25.40 -0.57 -9.77
C LEU A 352 26.42 -0.73 -8.64
N GLN A 353 27.71 -0.57 -8.92
CA GLN A 353 28.74 -0.69 -7.88
C GLN A 353 28.60 0.36 -6.77
N VAL A 354 28.28 1.60 -7.13
CA VAL A 354 28.01 2.66 -6.16
C VAL A 354 26.62 2.50 -5.55
N SER A 355 25.62 2.22 -6.38
CA SER A 355 24.23 2.25 -5.95
C SER A 355 23.84 1.10 -5.03
N MET A 356 24.53 -0.06 -5.12
CA MET A 356 24.42 -1.14 -4.13
C MET A 356 24.81 -0.68 -2.72
N VAL A 357 25.72 0.29 -2.60
CA VAL A 357 26.10 0.90 -1.31
C VAL A 357 25.16 2.05 -0.96
N SER A 358 24.84 2.93 -1.91
CA SER A 358 23.97 4.10 -1.67
C SER A 358 22.51 3.73 -1.37
N THR A 359 22.05 2.52 -1.70
CA THR A 359 20.74 2.02 -1.19
C THR A 359 20.69 1.96 0.34
N ALA A 360 21.86 1.99 0.98
CA ALA A 360 22.06 1.77 2.41
C ALA A 360 21.59 0.40 2.92
N TYR A 361 21.09 -0.51 2.06
CA TYR A 361 20.52 -1.79 2.47
C TYR A 361 21.54 -2.67 3.25
N PRO A 362 22.81 -2.81 2.81
CA PRO A 362 23.81 -3.55 3.58
C PRO A 362 24.05 -2.95 4.98
N MET A 363 24.03 -1.63 5.09
CA MET A 363 24.17 -0.92 6.37
C MET A 363 22.94 -1.14 7.25
N LEU A 364 21.73 -1.07 6.70
CA LEU A 364 20.49 -1.33 7.44
C LEU A 364 20.42 -2.77 7.94
N LEU A 365 20.89 -3.74 7.15
CA LEU A 365 21.03 -5.12 7.61
C LEU A 365 22.02 -5.24 8.77
N CYS A 366 23.17 -4.55 8.70
CA CYS A 366 24.10 -4.46 9.83
C CYS A 366 23.46 -3.80 11.07
N ALA A 367 22.71 -2.71 10.88
CA ALA A 367 21.98 -2.02 11.95
C ALA A 367 20.96 -2.94 12.62
N SER A 368 20.30 -3.79 11.82
CA SER A 368 19.30 -4.74 12.29
C SER A 368 19.84 -5.73 13.32
N PHE A 369 21.14 -6.02 13.28
CA PHE A 369 21.83 -6.92 14.21
C PHE A 369 22.28 -6.23 15.51
N VAL A 370 22.47 -4.91 15.50
CA VAL A 370 23.10 -4.16 16.61
C VAL A 370 22.34 -4.38 17.92
N GLY A 371 21.02 -4.18 17.89
CA GLY A 371 20.17 -4.28 19.08
C GLY A 371 19.66 -5.69 19.40
N MET A 372 19.98 -6.70 18.59
CA MET A 372 19.61 -8.09 18.89
C MET A 372 20.35 -8.57 20.15
N ASP A 373 19.83 -9.58 20.84
CA ASP A 373 20.51 -10.13 22.02
C ASP A 373 21.70 -11.02 21.63
N ASN A 374 21.88 -12.17 22.28
CA ASN A 374 23.04 -13.05 22.09
C ASN A 374 23.09 -13.75 20.71
N VAL A 375 22.09 -13.55 19.86
CA VAL A 375 21.99 -14.13 18.52
C VAL A 375 23.01 -13.47 17.56
N ALA A 376 23.22 -12.16 17.66
CA ALA A 376 24.10 -11.41 16.78
C ALA A 376 25.56 -11.44 17.26
N THR A 377 26.25 -12.55 16.95
CA THR A 377 27.67 -12.73 17.28
C THR A 377 28.59 -11.91 16.37
N ARG A 378 29.86 -11.76 16.76
CA ARG A 378 30.89 -11.12 15.91
C ARG A 378 30.97 -11.72 14.51
N ALA A 379 30.80 -13.04 14.38
CA ALA A 379 30.80 -13.71 13.09
C ALA A 379 29.66 -13.23 12.18
N ALA A 380 28.49 -12.85 12.73
CA ALA A 380 27.39 -12.27 11.96
C ALA A 380 27.75 -10.88 11.42
N PHE A 381 28.46 -10.06 12.21
CA PHE A 381 28.96 -8.75 11.77
C PHE A 381 30.05 -8.87 10.71
N GLU A 382 31.00 -9.79 10.88
CA GLU A 382 32.01 -10.10 9.86
C GLU A 382 31.36 -10.62 8.57
N TRP A 383 30.34 -11.48 8.69
CA TRP A 383 29.57 -11.97 7.54
C TRP A 383 28.86 -10.83 6.81
N VAL A 384 28.06 -9.99 7.47
CA VAL A 384 27.29 -8.93 6.79
C VAL A 384 28.21 -7.87 6.17
N THR A 385 29.28 -7.49 6.87
CA THR A 385 30.23 -6.48 6.36
C THR A 385 31.18 -7.00 5.28
N SER A 386 31.29 -8.32 5.11
CA SER A 386 31.94 -8.91 3.93
C SER A 386 31.10 -8.80 2.64
N ILE A 387 29.84 -8.35 2.75
CA ILE A 387 28.88 -8.20 1.66
C ILE A 387 28.80 -9.46 0.78
N PRO A 388 28.37 -10.61 1.34
CA PRO A 388 28.24 -11.86 0.61
C PRO A 388 27.12 -11.78 -0.42
N GLU A 389 27.06 -12.76 -1.34
CA GLU A 389 26.10 -12.77 -2.45
C GLU A 389 24.63 -12.58 -2.03
N ALA A 390 24.23 -13.10 -0.87
CA ALA A 390 22.89 -12.85 -0.32
C ALA A 390 22.64 -11.36 -0.03
N VAL A 391 23.62 -10.66 0.57
CA VAL A 391 23.52 -9.22 0.87
C VAL A 391 23.55 -8.40 -0.43
N LYS A 392 24.40 -8.78 -1.39
CA LYS A 392 24.43 -8.14 -2.72
C LYS A 392 23.11 -8.29 -3.45
N ALA A 393 22.54 -9.50 -3.47
CA ALA A 393 21.26 -9.75 -4.12
C ALA A 393 20.14 -8.94 -3.48
N SER A 394 20.08 -8.86 -2.15
CA SER A 394 19.08 -8.05 -1.46
C SER A 394 19.26 -6.55 -1.71
N ALA A 395 20.49 -6.04 -1.73
CA ALA A 395 20.77 -4.64 -2.07
C ALA A 395 20.39 -4.33 -3.51
N LEU A 396 20.67 -5.23 -4.45
CA LEU A 396 20.28 -5.10 -5.86
C LEU A 396 18.75 -5.11 -6.01
N LEU A 397 18.05 -6.02 -5.33
CA LEU A 397 16.58 -6.03 -5.33
C LEU A 397 16.01 -4.73 -4.76
N CYS A 398 16.57 -4.25 -3.64
CA CYS A 398 16.17 -2.97 -3.06
C CYS A 398 16.37 -1.82 -4.05
N ARG A 399 17.56 -1.71 -4.67
CA ARG A 399 17.87 -0.67 -5.67
C ARG A 399 16.91 -0.71 -6.85
N LEU A 400 16.75 -1.88 -7.46
CA LEU A 400 15.93 -2.01 -8.67
C LEU A 400 14.45 -1.72 -8.39
N MET A 401 13.90 -2.18 -7.27
CA MET A 401 12.51 -1.87 -6.92
C MET A 401 12.31 -0.38 -6.62
N ASP A 402 13.28 0.26 -5.96
CA ASP A 402 13.25 1.70 -5.68
C ASP A 402 13.33 2.52 -6.99
N ASP A 403 14.25 2.17 -7.89
CA ASP A 403 14.43 2.82 -9.19
C ASP A 403 13.19 2.65 -10.09
N ILE A 404 12.56 1.46 -10.10
CA ILE A 404 11.31 1.22 -10.85
C ILE A 404 10.18 2.08 -10.29
N THR A 405 9.97 2.07 -8.97
CA THR A 405 8.86 2.78 -8.33
C THR A 405 9.00 4.29 -8.47
N SER A 406 10.22 4.82 -8.32
CA SER A 406 10.52 6.24 -8.51
C SER A 406 10.32 6.67 -9.97
N SER A 407 10.73 5.83 -10.92
CA SER A 407 10.50 6.06 -12.36
C SER A 407 9.02 6.04 -12.73
N GLU A 408 8.26 5.06 -12.23
CA GLU A 408 6.80 4.98 -12.43
C GLU A 408 6.09 6.19 -11.85
N LYS A 409 6.47 6.62 -10.65
CA LYS A 409 5.92 7.82 -10.03
C LYS A 409 6.19 9.08 -10.86
N SER A 410 7.43 9.25 -11.31
CA SER A 410 7.82 10.38 -12.17
C SER A 410 7.01 10.39 -13.48
N TRP A 411 6.84 9.22 -14.09
CA TRP A 411 6.00 9.06 -15.28
C TRP A 411 4.53 9.40 -15.01
N MET A 412 3.96 8.92 -13.90
CA MET A 412 2.58 9.24 -13.50
C MET A 412 2.40 10.74 -13.25
N GLU A 413 3.33 11.39 -12.54
CA GLU A 413 3.29 12.84 -12.29
C GLU A 413 3.33 13.64 -13.61
N GLN A 414 4.22 13.24 -14.54
CA GLN A 414 4.26 13.85 -15.87
C GLN A 414 2.95 13.64 -16.63
N LYS A 415 2.42 12.42 -16.65
CA LYS A 415 1.17 12.08 -17.31
C LYS A 415 -0.02 12.86 -16.73
N VAL A 416 -0.07 13.02 -15.41
CA VAL A 416 -1.07 13.86 -14.72
C VAL A 416 -0.99 15.31 -15.17
N GLU A 417 0.20 15.89 -15.30
CA GLU A 417 0.35 17.27 -15.79
C GLU A 417 -0.02 17.41 -17.28
N GLU A 418 0.32 16.43 -18.12
CA GLU A 418 -0.10 16.38 -19.52
C GLU A 418 -1.62 16.33 -19.67
N LEU A 419 -2.29 15.46 -18.90
CA LEU A 419 -3.74 15.34 -18.87
C LEU A 419 -4.40 16.63 -18.35
N LYS A 420 -3.86 17.26 -17.29
CA LYS A 420 -4.36 18.56 -16.81
C LYS A 420 -4.30 19.62 -17.90
N GLU A 421 -3.21 19.72 -18.65
CA GLU A 421 -3.10 20.69 -19.74
C GLU A 421 -4.05 20.38 -20.90
N GLU A 422 -4.31 19.10 -21.19
CA GLU A 422 -5.32 18.71 -22.18
C GLU A 422 -6.74 19.10 -21.74
N VAL A 423 -7.10 18.84 -20.48
CA VAL A 423 -8.40 19.24 -19.91
C VAL A 423 -8.57 20.77 -19.90
N LYS A 424 -7.54 21.53 -19.53
CA LYS A 424 -7.57 23.01 -19.64
C LYS A 424 -7.81 23.48 -21.07
N LYS A 425 -7.17 22.85 -22.06
CA LYS A 425 -7.40 23.18 -23.49
C LYS A 425 -8.82 22.86 -23.92
N LYS A 426 -9.39 21.72 -23.48
CA LYS A 426 -10.79 21.36 -23.74
C LYS A 426 -11.73 22.41 -23.15
N LEU A 427 -11.62 22.73 -21.86
CA LEU A 427 -12.44 23.76 -21.20
C LEU A 427 -12.39 25.12 -21.90
N ARG A 428 -11.22 25.55 -22.40
CA ARG A 428 -11.05 26.83 -23.11
C ARG A 428 -11.56 26.84 -24.55
N SER A 429 -11.68 25.68 -25.20
CA SER A 429 -12.01 25.57 -26.63
C SER A 429 -13.46 25.19 -26.90
N ILE A 430 -14.16 24.63 -25.91
CA ILE A 430 -15.58 24.31 -26.02
C ILE A 430 -16.38 25.61 -26.18
N THR A 431 -17.11 25.69 -27.27
CA THR A 431 -18.03 26.81 -27.57
C THR A 431 -19.49 26.44 -27.38
N ASP A 432 -19.80 25.14 -27.42
CA ASP A 432 -21.13 24.63 -27.17
C ASP A 432 -21.43 24.60 -25.66
N LEU A 433 -22.54 25.23 -25.27
CA LEU A 433 -22.90 25.37 -23.85
C LEU A 433 -23.28 24.03 -23.23
N HIS A 434 -23.89 23.11 -23.99
CA HIS A 434 -24.29 21.80 -23.50
C HIS A 434 -23.06 20.93 -23.21
N GLU A 435 -22.11 20.87 -24.15
CA GLU A 435 -20.82 20.19 -23.96
C GLU A 435 -20.04 20.78 -22.78
N SER A 436 -20.03 22.11 -22.64
CA SER A 436 -19.33 22.80 -21.55
C SER A 436 -19.92 22.41 -20.19
N MET A 437 -21.25 22.43 -20.05
CA MET A 437 -21.92 22.05 -18.81
C MET A 437 -21.66 20.58 -18.42
N ASN A 438 -21.75 19.66 -19.39
CA ASN A 438 -21.50 18.24 -19.12
C ASN A 438 -20.06 17.98 -18.70
N LEU A 439 -19.08 18.65 -19.34
CA LEU A 439 -17.68 18.51 -18.98
C LEU A 439 -17.42 19.04 -17.56
N ILE A 440 -17.94 20.22 -17.22
CA ILE A 440 -17.81 20.79 -15.87
C ILE A 440 -18.47 19.88 -14.84
N ASP A 441 -19.63 19.31 -15.16
CA ASP A 441 -20.33 18.39 -14.27
C ASP A 441 -19.51 17.12 -13.99
N ALA A 442 -19.02 16.48 -15.05
CA ALA A 442 -18.20 15.28 -14.93
C ALA A 442 -16.91 15.56 -14.13
N ILE A 443 -16.23 16.69 -14.38
CA ILE A 443 -15.04 17.12 -13.63
C ILE A 443 -15.34 17.28 -12.12
N GLN A 444 -16.48 17.88 -11.77
CA GLN A 444 -16.89 18.06 -10.37
C GLN A 444 -17.29 16.74 -9.71
N HIS A 445 -17.99 15.87 -10.43
CA HIS A 445 -18.38 14.56 -9.93
C HIS A 445 -17.18 13.62 -9.75
N LEU A 446 -16.18 13.67 -10.64
CA LEU A 446 -14.91 12.94 -10.50
C LEU A 446 -14.02 13.52 -9.38
N GLY A 447 -14.38 14.69 -8.83
CA GLY A 447 -13.66 15.32 -7.72
C GLY A 447 -12.31 15.92 -8.10
N ILE A 448 -12.10 16.21 -9.38
CA ILE A 448 -10.86 16.80 -9.92
C ILE A 448 -11.02 18.30 -10.25
N ASP A 449 -12.15 18.91 -9.87
CA ASP A 449 -12.50 20.33 -10.11
C ASP A 449 -11.48 21.32 -9.54
N TYR A 450 -10.83 20.98 -8.42
CA TYR A 450 -9.84 21.83 -7.77
C TYR A 450 -8.57 22.09 -8.61
N HIS A 451 -8.32 21.31 -9.67
CA HIS A 451 -7.24 21.57 -10.62
C HIS A 451 -7.59 22.62 -11.68
N PHE A 452 -8.87 22.95 -11.84
CA PHE A 452 -9.40 23.71 -12.98
C PHE A 452 -10.28 24.89 -12.54
N THR A 453 -10.16 25.36 -11.30
CA THR A 453 -11.02 26.42 -10.73
C THR A 453 -11.15 27.62 -11.65
N LYS A 454 -10.01 28.12 -12.19
CA LYS A 454 -10.00 29.27 -13.09
C LYS A 454 -10.79 29.01 -14.38
N GLU A 455 -10.50 27.90 -15.05
CA GLU A 455 -11.16 27.52 -16.30
C GLU A 455 -12.66 27.27 -16.11
N ILE A 456 -13.05 26.67 -14.99
CA ILE A 456 -14.45 26.45 -14.62
C ILE A 456 -15.15 27.79 -14.38
N ASP A 457 -14.55 28.70 -13.60
CA ASP A 457 -15.12 30.03 -13.32
C ASP A 457 -15.35 30.82 -14.62
N GLU A 458 -14.36 30.84 -15.53
CA GLU A 458 -14.48 31.49 -16.84
C GLU A 458 -15.61 30.89 -17.70
N ALA A 459 -15.76 29.57 -17.69
CA ALA A 459 -16.82 28.88 -18.43
C ALA A 459 -18.22 29.14 -17.82
N LEU A 460 -18.32 29.17 -16.49
CA LEU A 460 -19.57 29.48 -15.78
C LEU A 460 -20.00 30.94 -15.98
N ASP A 461 -19.05 31.89 -16.00
CA ASP A 461 -19.32 33.28 -16.36
C ASP A 461 -19.91 33.40 -17.76
N HIS A 462 -19.34 32.68 -18.74
CA HIS A 462 -19.90 32.64 -20.10
C HIS A 462 -21.30 32.02 -20.11
N LEU A 463 -21.52 30.92 -19.39
CA LEU A 463 -22.82 30.23 -19.26
C LEU A 463 -23.90 31.11 -18.62
N ASN A 464 -23.53 31.92 -17.62
CA ASN A 464 -24.44 32.84 -16.95
C ASN A 464 -24.91 33.97 -17.88
N ASN A 465 -24.01 34.46 -18.74
CA ASN A 465 -24.30 35.55 -19.68
C ASN A 465 -25.00 35.09 -20.97
N ALA A 466 -24.95 33.79 -21.29
CA ALA A 466 -25.58 33.25 -22.49
C ALA A 466 -27.09 33.01 -22.33
N GLU A 467 -27.85 33.21 -23.41
CA GLU A 467 -29.29 32.91 -23.45
C GLU A 467 -29.51 31.41 -23.79
N LEU A 468 -29.86 30.59 -22.79
CA LEU A 468 -30.15 29.18 -23.00
C LEU A 468 -31.58 28.99 -23.54
N LYS A 469 -31.73 28.84 -24.86
CA LYS A 469 -33.01 28.52 -25.54
C LYS A 469 -33.29 27.01 -25.56
N SER A 470 -33.20 26.36 -24.40
CA SER A 470 -33.49 24.93 -24.27
C SER A 470 -34.83 24.66 -23.59
N PHE A 471 -35.53 23.66 -24.13
CA PHE A 471 -36.73 23.03 -23.56
C PHE A 471 -36.42 21.63 -23.01
N ASP A 472 -35.15 21.23 -22.95
CA ASP A 472 -34.72 19.99 -22.32
C ASP A 472 -34.61 20.20 -20.79
N LEU A 473 -35.23 19.31 -20.01
CA LEU A 473 -35.27 19.46 -18.55
C LEU A 473 -33.89 19.25 -17.93
N HIS A 474 -33.14 18.27 -18.42
CA HIS A 474 -31.80 17.98 -17.94
C HIS A 474 -30.88 19.19 -18.14
N GLU A 475 -30.87 19.79 -19.33
CA GLU A 475 -30.04 20.97 -19.62
C GLU A 475 -30.36 22.17 -18.73
N VAL A 476 -31.65 22.49 -18.55
CA VAL A 476 -32.05 23.64 -17.74
C VAL A 476 -31.73 23.40 -16.26
N ALA A 477 -32.01 22.21 -15.75
CA ALA A 477 -31.70 21.87 -14.37
C ALA A 477 -30.19 21.79 -14.10
N LEU A 478 -29.41 21.27 -15.05
CA LEU A 478 -27.95 21.22 -14.99
C LEU A 478 -27.36 22.63 -14.92
N ARG A 479 -27.80 23.53 -15.82
CA ARG A 479 -27.40 24.93 -15.83
C ARG A 479 -27.71 25.62 -14.50
N PHE A 480 -28.94 25.48 -14.00
CA PHE A 480 -29.35 26.06 -12.72
C PHE A 480 -28.45 25.57 -11.58
N ARG A 481 -28.21 24.25 -11.52
CA ARG A 481 -27.41 23.61 -10.46
C ARG A 481 -25.97 24.13 -10.46
N LEU A 482 -25.30 24.10 -11.61
CA LEU A 482 -23.91 24.55 -11.75
C LEU A 482 -23.78 26.03 -11.36
N LEU A 483 -24.66 26.90 -11.86
CA LEU A 483 -24.62 28.33 -11.55
C LEU A 483 -24.89 28.60 -10.06
N ARG A 484 -25.92 27.99 -9.45
CA ARG A 484 -26.21 28.18 -8.01
C ARG A 484 -25.09 27.66 -7.10
N GLN A 485 -24.49 26.51 -7.42
CA GLN A 485 -23.41 25.93 -6.62
C GLN A 485 -22.18 26.82 -6.55
N HIS A 486 -21.93 27.59 -7.61
CA HIS A 486 -20.83 28.55 -7.72
C HIS A 486 -21.22 29.98 -7.36
N GLY A 487 -22.41 30.17 -6.76
CA GLY A 487 -22.82 31.46 -6.18
C GLY A 487 -23.48 32.45 -7.14
N PHE A 488 -23.79 32.04 -8.37
CA PHE A 488 -24.54 32.88 -9.31
C PHE A 488 -26.02 32.99 -8.93
N GLY A 489 -26.57 34.21 -9.01
CA GLY A 489 -27.95 34.52 -8.65
C GLY A 489 -28.98 34.20 -9.75
N VAL A 490 -29.12 32.94 -10.14
CA VAL A 490 -30.14 32.51 -11.13
C VAL A 490 -31.52 32.30 -10.49
N THR A 491 -32.60 32.71 -11.16
CA THR A 491 -33.98 32.56 -10.66
C THR A 491 -34.54 31.17 -10.97
N ALA A 492 -35.24 30.57 -10.01
CA ALA A 492 -35.97 29.32 -10.21
C ALA A 492 -37.19 29.46 -11.14
N ASP A 493 -37.56 30.68 -11.54
CA ASP A 493 -38.66 30.94 -12.47
C ASP A 493 -38.46 30.29 -13.84
N GLU A 494 -37.22 29.94 -14.21
CA GLU A 494 -36.95 29.23 -15.45
C GLU A 494 -37.62 27.86 -15.51
N PHE A 495 -37.94 27.25 -14.36
CA PHE A 495 -38.67 25.99 -14.31
C PHE A 495 -40.17 26.13 -14.61
N ASN A 496 -40.73 27.35 -14.66
CA ASN A 496 -42.14 27.55 -15.02
C ASN A 496 -42.48 27.05 -16.43
N LYS A 497 -41.50 26.99 -17.33
CA LYS A 497 -41.70 26.46 -18.69
C LYS A 497 -42.02 24.96 -18.74
N PHE A 498 -41.78 24.25 -17.63
CA PHE A 498 -42.08 22.82 -17.48
C PHE A 498 -43.40 22.55 -16.75
N LYS A 499 -44.19 23.61 -16.49
CA LYS A 499 -45.50 23.51 -15.88
C LYS A 499 -46.62 23.44 -16.92
N ASP A 500 -47.69 22.73 -16.58
CA ASP A 500 -48.92 22.66 -17.35
C ASP A 500 -49.80 23.92 -17.17
N ASP A 501 -50.90 23.99 -17.91
CA ASP A 501 -51.87 25.11 -17.83
C ASP A 501 -52.52 25.27 -16.43
N LYS A 502 -52.37 24.27 -15.55
CA LYS A 502 -52.86 24.29 -14.16
C LYS A 502 -51.78 24.74 -13.18
N GLY A 503 -50.56 25.01 -13.65
CA GLY A 503 -49.43 25.47 -12.83
C GLY A 503 -48.68 24.35 -12.09
N ASN A 504 -48.91 23.08 -12.45
CA ASN A 504 -48.17 21.93 -11.89
C ASN A 504 -47.08 21.48 -12.87
N PHE A 505 -46.00 20.85 -12.39
CA PHE A 505 -45.05 20.21 -13.30
C PHE A 505 -45.76 19.19 -14.20
N ALA A 506 -45.51 19.28 -15.50
CA ALA A 506 -46.22 18.49 -16.50
C ALA A 506 -45.90 16.99 -16.34
N GLU A 507 -46.94 16.16 -16.32
CA GLU A 507 -46.75 14.69 -16.21
C GLU A 507 -45.98 14.10 -17.40
N THR A 508 -45.89 14.78 -18.53
CA THR A 508 -45.04 14.30 -19.64
C THR A 508 -43.56 14.16 -19.26
N LEU A 509 -43.10 14.87 -18.21
CA LEU A 509 -41.73 14.79 -17.68
C LEU A 509 -41.40 13.47 -16.99
N SER A 510 -42.41 12.66 -16.60
CA SER A 510 -42.16 11.35 -15.98
C SER A 510 -41.46 10.36 -16.91
N ASN A 511 -41.44 10.63 -18.22
CA ASN A 511 -40.73 9.84 -19.23
C ASN A 511 -39.25 10.25 -19.41
N ASP A 512 -38.74 11.23 -18.65
CA ASP A 512 -37.34 11.68 -18.70
C ASP A 512 -36.65 11.48 -17.33
N PRO A 513 -36.16 10.25 -17.03
CA PRO A 513 -35.51 9.94 -15.76
C PRO A 513 -34.25 10.80 -15.51
N LYS A 514 -33.51 11.14 -16.56
CA LYS A 514 -32.28 11.94 -16.47
C LYS A 514 -32.61 13.39 -16.12
N GLY A 515 -33.59 13.99 -16.80
CA GLY A 515 -34.10 15.32 -16.48
C GLY A 515 -34.67 15.41 -15.07
N LEU A 516 -35.43 14.39 -14.63
CA LEU A 516 -35.95 14.33 -13.26
C LEU A 516 -34.84 14.27 -12.21
N LEU A 517 -33.79 13.45 -12.43
CA LEU A 517 -32.64 13.39 -11.53
C LEU A 517 -31.91 14.75 -11.44
N SER A 518 -31.72 15.41 -12.58
CA SER A 518 -31.11 16.74 -12.61
C SER A 518 -31.98 17.79 -11.92
N LEU A 519 -33.30 17.79 -12.16
CA LEU A 519 -34.25 18.68 -11.50
C LEU A 519 -34.25 18.46 -9.98
N TYR A 520 -34.28 17.19 -9.56
CA TYR A 520 -34.22 16.81 -8.15
C TYR A 520 -32.95 17.35 -7.49
N ASN A 521 -31.77 17.09 -8.06
CA ASN A 521 -30.50 17.57 -7.51
C ASN A 521 -30.39 19.11 -7.52
N ALA A 522 -30.86 19.76 -8.57
CA ALA A 522 -30.90 21.21 -8.70
C ALA A 522 -31.78 21.87 -7.63
N ALA A 523 -32.97 21.31 -7.39
CA ALA A 523 -33.94 21.90 -6.46
C ALA A 523 -33.49 21.90 -4.99
N TYR A 524 -32.57 21.02 -4.61
CA TYR A 524 -31.96 21.03 -3.27
C TYR A 524 -31.01 22.21 -3.01
N LEU A 525 -30.73 23.05 -4.01
CA LEU A 525 -30.02 24.32 -3.87
C LEU A 525 -30.95 25.51 -3.62
N GLY A 526 -32.25 25.25 -3.45
CA GLY A 526 -33.24 26.27 -3.17
C GLY A 526 -33.01 26.99 -1.84
N THR A 527 -33.32 28.28 -1.85
CA THR A 527 -33.33 29.17 -0.69
C THR A 527 -34.76 29.38 -0.19
N HIS A 528 -34.90 29.95 1.02
CA HIS A 528 -36.22 30.12 1.63
C HIS A 528 -37.14 31.00 0.78
N GLY A 529 -38.33 30.48 0.44
CA GLY A 529 -39.35 31.18 -0.35
C GLY A 529 -39.47 30.73 -1.80
N GLU A 530 -38.58 29.88 -2.30
CA GLU A 530 -38.61 29.34 -3.66
C GLU A 530 -39.56 28.14 -3.79
N LYS A 531 -40.87 28.38 -3.68
CA LYS A 531 -41.92 27.35 -3.70
C LYS A 531 -41.85 26.40 -4.90
N ILE A 532 -41.43 26.91 -6.07
CA ILE A 532 -41.27 26.09 -7.27
C ILE A 532 -40.24 24.96 -7.10
N LEU A 533 -39.19 25.19 -6.29
CA LEU A 533 -38.17 24.16 -6.01
C LEU A 533 -38.67 23.15 -4.98
N GLU A 534 -39.48 23.58 -4.00
CA GLU A 534 -40.15 22.65 -3.08
C GLU A 534 -41.10 21.70 -3.84
N GLU A 535 -41.87 22.26 -4.79
CA GLU A 535 -42.71 21.49 -5.71
C GLU A 535 -41.87 20.55 -6.60
N ALA A 536 -40.73 21.02 -7.12
CA ALA A 536 -39.83 20.23 -7.95
C ALA A 536 -39.21 19.04 -7.19
N ILE A 537 -38.82 19.23 -5.92
CA ILE A 537 -38.32 18.13 -5.06
C ILE A 537 -39.39 17.06 -4.90
N SER A 538 -40.63 17.47 -4.59
CA SER A 538 -41.76 16.55 -4.38
C SER A 538 -42.08 15.78 -5.65
N PHE A 539 -42.26 16.49 -6.77
CA PHE A 539 -42.57 15.93 -8.08
C PHE A 539 -41.49 14.94 -8.53
N SER A 540 -40.22 15.38 -8.53
CA SER A 540 -39.12 14.55 -9.02
C SER A 540 -38.89 13.31 -8.16
N ARG A 541 -39.03 13.42 -6.83
CA ARG A 541 -38.91 12.27 -5.92
C ARG A 541 -39.94 11.18 -6.26
N ILE A 542 -41.22 11.55 -6.38
CA ILE A 542 -42.31 10.60 -6.63
C ILE A 542 -42.06 9.83 -7.93
N HIS A 543 -41.69 10.54 -9.00
CA HIS A 543 -41.45 9.90 -10.28
C HIS A 543 -40.17 9.06 -10.30
N LEU A 544 -39.07 9.54 -9.70
CA LEU A 544 -37.83 8.77 -9.56
C LEU A 544 -38.03 7.48 -8.75
N GLU A 545 -38.78 7.54 -7.64
CA GLU A 545 -39.13 6.35 -6.84
C GLU A 545 -39.97 5.35 -7.64
N SER A 546 -40.86 5.83 -8.51
CA SER A 546 -41.73 4.97 -9.32
C SER A 546 -40.98 4.21 -10.41
N ILE A 547 -39.93 4.80 -11.00
CA ILE A 547 -39.17 4.23 -12.12
C ILE A 547 -37.85 3.58 -11.70
N ALA A 548 -37.41 3.73 -10.45
CA ALA A 548 -36.07 3.34 -9.98
C ALA A 548 -35.71 1.87 -10.30
N ASN A 549 -36.69 0.96 -10.21
CA ASN A 549 -36.47 -0.47 -10.47
C ASN A 549 -36.36 -0.82 -11.97
N ASP A 550 -36.79 0.07 -12.86
CA ASP A 550 -36.79 -0.14 -14.31
C ASP A 550 -35.55 0.47 -15.00
N LEU A 551 -34.75 1.23 -14.26
CA LEU A 551 -33.52 1.86 -14.76
C LEU A 551 -32.36 0.86 -14.83
N LYS A 552 -31.45 1.12 -15.78
CA LYS A 552 -30.17 0.40 -15.88
C LYS A 552 -29.02 1.27 -15.37
N PRO A 553 -27.92 0.68 -14.87
CA PRO A 553 -26.68 1.40 -14.61
C PRO A 553 -26.16 2.11 -15.87
N PRO A 554 -25.48 3.27 -15.73
CA PRO A 554 -25.12 3.94 -14.48
C PRO A 554 -26.27 4.72 -13.82
N LEU A 555 -27.29 5.13 -14.59
CA LEU A 555 -28.37 6.00 -14.12
C LEU A 555 -29.15 5.43 -12.93
N ALA A 556 -29.39 4.11 -12.91
CA ALA A 556 -30.02 3.45 -11.77
C ALA A 556 -29.25 3.65 -10.46
N ASN A 557 -27.91 3.61 -10.51
CA ASN A 557 -27.04 3.76 -9.36
C ASN A 557 -27.10 5.21 -8.84
N GLU A 558 -27.05 6.19 -9.76
CA GLU A 558 -27.15 7.61 -9.43
C GLU A 558 -28.49 7.97 -8.78
N VAL A 559 -29.61 7.48 -9.34
CA VAL A 559 -30.96 7.69 -8.80
C VAL A 559 -31.08 7.08 -7.40
N SER A 560 -30.65 5.83 -7.23
CA SER A 560 -30.67 5.15 -5.92
C SER A 560 -29.91 5.96 -4.86
N ARG A 561 -28.72 6.47 -5.19
CA ARG A 561 -27.95 7.31 -4.27
C ARG A 561 -28.65 8.66 -4.01
N ALA A 562 -29.31 9.26 -5.00
CA ALA A 562 -29.92 10.59 -4.89
C ALA A 562 -31.16 10.58 -4.00
N LEU A 563 -31.94 9.52 -4.07
CA LEU A 563 -33.11 9.33 -3.22
C LEU A 563 -32.73 9.17 -1.74
N VAL A 564 -31.58 8.56 -1.45
CA VAL A 564 -31.02 8.48 -0.08
C VAL A 564 -30.46 9.83 0.37
N THR A 565 -29.50 10.38 -0.38
CA THR A 565 -28.88 11.67 -0.10
C THR A 565 -28.74 12.45 -1.41
N PRO A 566 -29.43 13.60 -1.57
CA PRO A 566 -29.34 14.40 -2.79
C PRO A 566 -27.93 14.93 -2.98
N LEU A 567 -27.51 15.08 -4.23
CA LEU A 567 -26.12 15.37 -4.58
C LEU A 567 -25.51 16.57 -3.83
N PRO A 568 -26.18 17.74 -3.71
CA PRO A 568 -25.58 18.89 -2.99
C PRO A 568 -25.30 18.65 -1.50
N ARG A 569 -25.84 17.57 -0.92
CA ARG A 569 -25.66 17.20 0.50
C ARG A 569 -24.66 16.06 0.70
N ARG A 570 -24.04 15.54 -0.36
CA ARG A 570 -23.05 14.46 -0.29
C ARG A 570 -21.66 14.99 0.05
N LEU A 571 -20.84 14.13 0.65
CA LEU A 571 -19.41 14.39 0.81
C LEU A 571 -18.71 14.20 -0.54
N LYS A 572 -18.08 15.26 -1.08
CA LYS A 572 -17.43 15.27 -2.41
C LYS A 572 -16.55 14.04 -2.66
N ARG A 573 -15.67 13.69 -1.71
CA ARG A 573 -14.73 12.57 -1.87
C ARG A 573 -15.42 11.20 -1.95
N LEU A 574 -16.55 11.04 -1.25
CA LEU A 574 -17.33 9.80 -1.31
C LEU A 574 -18.11 9.72 -2.64
N GLU A 575 -18.62 10.86 -3.12
CA GLU A 575 -19.27 10.93 -4.43
C GLU A 575 -18.31 10.57 -5.55
N ALA A 576 -17.11 11.16 -5.58
CA ALA A 576 -16.09 10.87 -6.59
C ALA A 576 -15.77 9.37 -6.68
N ARG A 577 -15.63 8.70 -5.53
CA ARG A 577 -15.38 7.27 -5.50
C ARG A 577 -16.50 6.44 -6.16
N TYR A 578 -17.76 6.82 -5.96
CA TYR A 578 -18.88 6.11 -6.60
C TYR A 578 -19.00 6.48 -8.08
N TYR A 579 -18.81 7.75 -8.41
CA TYR A 579 -18.97 8.25 -9.75
C TYR A 579 -17.89 7.73 -10.70
N ILE A 580 -16.67 7.46 -10.26
CA ILE A 580 -15.63 6.82 -11.11
C ILE A 580 -16.17 5.52 -11.74
N SER A 581 -16.79 4.65 -10.95
CA SER A 581 -17.35 3.39 -11.47
C SER A 581 -18.56 3.58 -12.38
N ASP A 582 -19.38 4.60 -12.14
CA ASP A 582 -20.53 4.90 -13.00
C ASP A 582 -20.11 5.57 -14.31
N TYR A 583 -19.14 6.48 -14.25
CA TYR A 583 -18.55 7.16 -15.40
C TYR A 583 -17.84 6.19 -16.33
N GLU A 584 -17.25 5.13 -15.79
CA GLU A 584 -16.68 4.04 -16.58
C GLU A 584 -17.72 3.40 -17.52
N MET A 585 -18.99 3.34 -17.08
CA MET A 585 -20.11 2.74 -17.82
C MET A 585 -20.80 3.71 -18.80
N GLU A 586 -20.44 4.99 -18.84
CA GLU A 586 -21.08 5.97 -19.72
C GLU A 586 -20.59 5.84 -21.18
N ASP A 587 -21.53 5.70 -22.13
CA ASP A 587 -21.23 5.56 -23.57
C ASP A 587 -20.47 6.76 -24.18
N LYS A 588 -20.57 7.94 -23.56
CA LYS A 588 -19.98 9.21 -24.04
C LYS A 588 -18.99 9.82 -23.04
N ARG A 589 -18.34 9.00 -22.22
CA ARG A 589 -17.33 9.48 -21.29
C ARG A 589 -16.16 10.16 -22.02
N ASP A 590 -15.57 11.15 -21.38
CA ASP A 590 -14.33 11.77 -21.83
C ASP A 590 -13.16 11.00 -21.19
N ASP A 591 -12.45 10.23 -22.02
CA ASP A 591 -11.35 9.38 -21.55
C ASP A 591 -10.22 10.18 -20.91
N THR A 592 -10.02 11.45 -21.28
CA THR A 592 -8.97 12.31 -20.73
C THR A 592 -9.26 12.62 -19.26
N ILE A 593 -10.49 13.03 -18.92
CA ILE A 593 -10.84 13.32 -17.52
C ILE A 593 -11.00 12.04 -16.69
N PHE A 594 -11.41 10.93 -17.33
CA PHE A 594 -11.49 9.63 -16.65
C PHE A 594 -10.10 9.10 -16.30
N GLU A 595 -9.15 9.15 -17.23
CA GLU A 595 -7.76 8.77 -16.97
C GLU A 595 -7.13 9.65 -15.89
N LEU A 596 -7.41 10.95 -15.88
CA LEU A 596 -6.90 11.87 -14.86
C LEU A 596 -7.49 11.61 -13.45
N ALA A 597 -8.70 11.07 -13.38
CA ALA A 597 -9.38 10.80 -12.12
C ALA A 597 -8.97 9.47 -11.45
N ASN A 598 -8.48 8.52 -12.24
CA ASN A 598 -7.93 7.24 -11.76
C ASN A 598 -6.46 7.40 -11.36
#